data_AF-A0AAU5CNM3-F1
#
_entry.id   AF-A0AAU5CNM3-F1
#
_cell.length_a   1.000
_cell.length_b   1.000
_cell.length_c   1.000
_cell.angle_alpha   90.00
_cell.angle_beta   90.00
_cell.angle_gamma   90.00
#
_symmetry.space_group_name_H-M   'P 1'
#
loop_
_entity.id
_entity.type
_entity.pdbx_description
1 polymer ?
#
loop_
_entity_poly.entity_id
_entity_poly.type
_entity_poly.pdbx_seq_one_letter_code
_entity_poly.pdbx_strand_id
1 'polypeptide(L)'
;MTGAALCAVLALIVASWLVRDVRAVDADQLWRYWAGFGEARPQAMPATSPLDVALLVVYVAAAVAALRSSVAATVLVATGVITLAVRLPGLWGIGSHRMESVFSDDLRSRALICAFAALAAGIALFITAGAGRRPPAGSYEQLPTRPGPGASVAAFLMLGAAGAVLIAWEIRQMVRYPEIYPEWYVGGDRVPHGVIDPPPGWGTAALALLCLVAGVSALFHAVHARPFGLVAAALLLPGGVLGVARVVHYDLLDHFGSLSTETQLTLLSWIFELLAALVVLIALAPRGFADVPGPYGPGQGPGYGPPGHHPTPYPGQQPPAPGYGYPQGGGFGPPPPPSQPPPGW
;
A
#
# COMPACT_ATOMS: atom_id res chain seq x y z
N MET A 1 -7.81 -17.67 7.20
CA MET A 1 -9.19 -17.49 7.70
C MET A 1 -9.28 -16.40 8.75
N THR A 2 -8.60 -16.50 9.91
CA THR A 2 -8.66 -15.50 10.99
C THR A 2 -8.37 -14.07 10.54
N GLY A 3 -7.28 -13.85 9.78
CA GLY A 3 -6.95 -12.52 9.27
C GLY A 3 -8.02 -11.93 8.34
N ALA A 4 -8.66 -12.77 7.52
CA ALA A 4 -9.75 -12.34 6.64
C ALA A 4 -11.00 -11.95 7.44
N ALA A 5 -11.33 -12.70 8.50
CA ALA A 5 -12.43 -12.36 9.40
C ALA A 5 -12.18 -11.03 10.12
N LEU A 6 -10.96 -10.79 10.61
CA LEU A 6 -10.57 -9.51 11.22
C LEU A 6 -10.69 -8.34 10.23
N CYS A 7 -10.20 -8.50 9.00
CA CYS A 7 -10.38 -7.49 7.95
C CYS A 7 -11.85 -7.26 7.60
N ALA A 8 -12.68 -8.31 7.58
CA ALA A 8 -14.12 -8.19 7.34
C ALA A 8 -14.82 -7.41 8.47
N VAL A 9 -14.45 -7.66 9.73
CA VAL A 9 -14.97 -6.88 10.87
C VAL A 9 -14.60 -5.40 10.75
N LEU A 10 -13.35 -5.09 10.41
CA LEU A 10 -12.92 -3.71 10.17
C LEU A 10 -13.71 -3.05 9.03
N ALA A 11 -13.91 -3.77 7.92
CA ALA A 11 -14.72 -3.30 6.80
C ALA A 11 -16.18 -3.03 7.22
N LEU A 12 -16.79 -3.91 8.02
CA LEU A 12 -18.15 -3.75 8.51
C LEU A 12 -18.30 -2.55 9.45
N ILE A 13 -17.32 -2.31 10.32
CA ILE A 13 -17.30 -1.12 11.19
C ILE A 13 -17.34 0.13 10.31
N VAL A 14 -16.41 0.26 9.37
CA VAL A 14 -16.32 1.43 8.49
C VAL A 14 -17.57 1.60 7.62
N ALA A 15 -18.06 0.51 7.02
CA ALA A 15 -19.27 0.53 6.21
C ALA A 15 -20.50 0.99 7.02
N SER A 16 -20.60 0.60 8.30
CA SER A 16 -21.70 1.02 9.16
C SER A 16 -21.70 2.53 9.40
N TRP A 17 -20.53 3.14 9.57
CA TRP A 17 -20.38 4.59 9.70
C TRP A 17 -20.71 5.33 8.39
N LEU A 18 -20.21 4.82 7.26
CA LEU A 18 -20.51 5.39 5.94
C LEU A 18 -22.02 5.33 5.63
N VAL A 19 -22.68 4.19 5.88
CA VAL A 19 -24.13 4.04 5.69
C VAL A 19 -24.90 5.01 6.59
N ARG A 20 -24.43 5.20 7.83
CA ARG A 20 -25.06 6.12 8.77
C ARG A 20 -24.93 7.58 8.30
N ASP A 21 -23.79 7.99 7.76
CA ASP A 21 -23.61 9.35 7.25
C ASP A 21 -24.41 9.58 5.96
N VAL A 22 -24.40 8.62 5.03
CA VAL A 22 -25.23 8.67 3.82
C VAL A 22 -26.72 8.78 4.17
N ARG A 23 -27.19 8.08 5.21
CA ARG A 23 -28.59 8.20 5.68
C ARG A 23 -28.89 9.52 6.39
N ALA A 24 -27.88 10.19 6.93
CA ALA A 24 -28.05 11.42 7.69
C ALA A 24 -28.06 12.67 6.79
N VAL A 25 -27.31 12.66 5.68
CA VAL A 25 -27.12 13.85 4.83
C VAL A 25 -27.23 13.57 3.32
N ASP A 26 -27.58 12.37 2.90
CA ASP A 26 -27.53 11.92 1.49
C ASP A 26 -26.10 11.84 0.90
N ALA A 27 -25.93 10.98 -0.10
CA ALA A 27 -24.61 10.71 -0.69
C ALA A 27 -24.03 11.91 -1.47
N ASP A 28 -24.87 12.68 -2.17
CA ASP A 28 -24.43 13.87 -2.92
C ASP A 28 -23.93 14.96 -1.98
N GLN A 29 -24.69 15.28 -0.93
CA GLN A 29 -24.28 16.29 0.03
C GLN A 29 -23.00 15.87 0.77
N LEU A 30 -22.89 14.58 1.13
CA LEU A 30 -21.69 14.03 1.76
C LEU A 30 -20.46 14.19 0.85
N TRP A 31 -20.60 13.86 -0.43
CA TRP A 31 -19.53 14.04 -1.42
C TRP A 31 -19.12 15.50 -1.57
N ARG A 32 -20.08 16.42 -1.70
CA ARG A 32 -19.80 17.87 -1.82
C ARG A 32 -19.14 18.43 -0.56
N TYR A 33 -19.58 17.96 0.61
CA TYR A 33 -18.98 18.32 1.89
C TYR A 33 -17.53 17.82 1.98
N TRP A 34 -17.27 16.57 1.62
CA TRP A 34 -15.92 16.01 1.56
C TRP A 34 -15.02 16.68 0.54
N ALA A 35 -15.57 17.09 -0.62
CA ALA A 35 -14.86 17.89 -1.61
C ALA A 35 -14.56 19.31 -1.11
N GLY A 36 -15.09 19.71 0.05
CA GLY A 36 -14.89 21.02 0.67
C GLY A 36 -15.55 22.13 -0.12
N PHE A 37 -16.69 21.84 -0.76
CA PHE A 37 -17.46 22.89 -1.44
C PHE A 37 -18.07 23.81 -0.38
N GLY A 38 -17.80 25.11 -0.47
CA GLY A 38 -18.20 26.11 0.55
C GLY A 38 -19.71 26.23 0.75
N GLU A 39 -20.50 25.84 -0.24
CA GLU A 39 -21.96 25.78 -0.16
C GLU A 39 -22.49 24.47 0.46
N ALA A 40 -21.65 23.43 0.59
CA ALA A 40 -22.04 22.16 1.20
C ALA A 40 -22.11 22.29 2.73
N ARG A 41 -23.31 22.59 3.24
CA ARG A 41 -23.60 22.66 4.68
C ARG A 41 -24.46 21.47 5.08
N PRO A 42 -23.85 20.36 5.53
CA PRO A 42 -24.61 19.18 5.94
C PRO A 42 -25.51 19.51 7.13
N GLN A 43 -26.74 18.96 7.11
CA GLN A 43 -27.70 19.16 8.22
C GLN A 43 -27.25 18.45 9.50
N ALA A 44 -26.48 17.37 9.37
CA ALA A 44 -25.83 16.66 10.45
C ALA A 44 -24.34 16.51 10.14
N MET A 45 -23.47 16.81 11.10
CA MET A 45 -22.03 16.68 10.89
C MET A 45 -21.66 15.23 10.56
N PRO A 46 -21.02 14.95 9.40
CA PRO A 46 -20.57 13.60 9.07
C PRO A 46 -19.55 13.11 10.10
N ALA A 47 -19.68 11.84 10.47
CA ALA A 47 -18.72 11.16 11.33
C ALA A 47 -17.46 10.72 10.57
N THR A 48 -17.59 10.51 9.26
CA THR A 48 -16.59 9.94 8.35
C THR A 48 -15.96 10.97 7.42
N SER A 49 -14.81 10.60 6.89
CA SER A 49 -14.09 11.32 5.84
C SER A 49 -13.85 10.42 4.60
N PRO A 50 -13.34 10.99 3.51
CA PRO A 50 -12.94 10.23 2.32
C PRO A 50 -11.91 9.14 2.60
N LEU A 51 -11.12 9.29 3.68
CA LEU A 51 -10.18 8.29 4.15
C LEU A 51 -10.90 6.97 4.50
N ASP A 52 -12.12 7.05 5.04
CA ASP A 52 -12.90 5.86 5.41
C ASP A 52 -13.32 5.05 4.18
N VAL A 53 -13.61 5.69 3.05
CA VAL A 53 -13.87 4.98 1.78
C VAL A 53 -12.62 4.21 1.32
N ALA A 54 -11.45 4.84 1.39
CA ALA A 54 -10.19 4.16 1.08
C ALA A 54 -9.89 3.01 2.06
N LEU A 55 -10.11 3.20 3.35
CA LEU A 55 -9.94 2.16 4.37
C LEU A 55 -10.88 0.98 4.13
N LEU A 56 -12.14 1.23 3.76
CA LEU A 56 -13.08 0.17 3.40
C LEU A 56 -12.53 -0.68 2.25
N VAL A 57 -12.04 -0.03 1.19
CA VAL A 57 -11.43 -0.72 0.04
C VAL A 57 -10.20 -1.53 0.47
N VAL A 58 -9.32 -0.94 1.29
CA VAL A 58 -8.13 -1.62 1.83
C VAL A 58 -8.53 -2.84 2.66
N TYR A 59 -9.52 -2.73 3.53
CA TYR A 59 -9.99 -3.84 4.37
C TYR A 59 -10.61 -4.97 3.56
N VAL A 60 -11.43 -4.66 2.56
CA VAL A 60 -12.00 -5.66 1.65
C VAL A 60 -10.91 -6.35 0.83
N ALA A 61 -9.98 -5.57 0.26
CA ALA A 61 -8.85 -6.11 -0.50
C ALA A 61 -7.94 -6.99 0.37
N ALA A 62 -7.68 -6.57 1.61
CA ALA A 62 -6.91 -7.33 2.59
C ALA A 62 -7.61 -8.63 2.98
N ALA A 63 -8.93 -8.62 3.17
CA ALA A 63 -9.70 -9.83 3.43
C ALA A 63 -9.57 -10.83 2.28
N VAL A 64 -9.70 -10.37 1.03
CA VAL A 64 -9.54 -11.22 -0.16
C VAL A 64 -8.11 -11.74 -0.28
N ALA A 65 -7.10 -10.87 -0.07
CA ALA A 65 -5.69 -11.25 -0.11
C ALA A 65 -5.34 -12.28 0.97
N ALA A 66 -5.88 -12.13 2.19
CA ALA A 66 -5.68 -13.06 3.29
C ALA A 66 -6.25 -14.47 3.03
N LEU A 67 -7.22 -14.59 2.10
CA LEU A 67 -7.79 -15.87 1.68
C LEU A 67 -7.08 -16.49 0.48
N ARG A 68 -6.47 -15.67 -0.39
CA ARG A 68 -6.08 -16.10 -1.74
C ARG A 68 -4.61 -15.88 -2.10
N SER A 69 -3.81 -15.25 -1.22
CA SER A 69 -2.46 -14.79 -1.57
C SER A 69 -1.38 -15.36 -0.65
N SER A 70 -0.23 -15.69 -1.23
CA SER A 70 1.01 -16.01 -0.50
C SER A 70 1.60 -14.80 0.23
N VAL A 71 1.10 -13.60 -0.06
CA VAL A 71 1.54 -12.31 0.51
C VAL A 71 0.64 -11.88 1.69
N ALA A 72 -0.22 -12.79 2.18
CA ALA A 72 -1.20 -12.52 3.24
C ALA A 72 -0.58 -11.87 4.48
N ALA A 73 0.55 -12.39 4.99
CA ALA A 73 1.17 -11.86 6.20
C ALA A 73 1.54 -10.37 6.09
N THR A 74 2.19 -9.96 5.01
CA THR A 74 2.56 -8.55 4.80
C THR A 74 1.37 -7.64 4.55
N VAL A 75 0.30 -8.14 3.92
CA VAL A 75 -0.94 -7.38 3.73
C VAL A 75 -1.64 -7.17 5.08
N LEU A 76 -1.72 -8.20 5.92
CA LEU A 76 -2.29 -8.10 7.27
C LEU A 76 -1.48 -7.13 8.14
N VAL A 77 -0.14 -7.15 8.06
CA VAL A 77 0.72 -6.19 8.73
C VAL A 77 0.45 -4.76 8.25
N ALA A 78 0.46 -4.50 6.94
CA ALA A 78 0.20 -3.17 6.39
C ALA A 78 -1.19 -2.66 6.82
N THR A 79 -2.20 -3.53 6.77
CA THR A 79 -3.57 -3.24 7.20
C THR A 79 -3.66 -2.95 8.70
N GLY A 80 -2.94 -3.73 9.52
CA GLY A 80 -2.84 -3.50 10.96
C GLY A 80 -2.18 -2.16 11.27
N VAL A 81 -1.04 -1.86 10.65
CA VAL A 81 -0.31 -0.59 10.81
C VAL A 81 -1.23 0.59 10.52
N ILE A 82 -1.89 0.62 9.37
CA ILE A 82 -2.74 1.75 9.02
C ILE A 82 -3.96 1.85 9.95
N THR A 83 -4.55 0.72 10.35
CA THR A 83 -5.68 0.73 11.28
C THR A 83 -5.29 1.33 12.62
N LEU A 84 -4.13 0.95 13.16
CA LEU A 84 -3.62 1.55 14.39
C LEU A 84 -3.33 3.03 14.20
N ALA A 85 -2.62 3.40 13.12
CA ALA A 85 -2.28 4.79 12.85
C ALA A 85 -3.53 5.68 12.77
N VAL A 86 -4.59 5.24 12.09
CA VAL A 86 -5.79 6.07 11.90
C VAL A 86 -6.73 6.07 13.11
N ARG A 87 -6.83 4.95 13.84
CA ARG A 87 -7.84 4.80 14.91
C ARG A 87 -7.32 5.11 16.30
N LEU A 88 -6.00 5.07 16.52
CA LEU A 88 -5.41 5.38 17.82
C LEU A 88 -5.74 6.81 18.29
N PRO A 89 -5.72 7.84 17.41
CA PRO A 89 -6.08 9.18 17.83
C PRO A 89 -7.50 9.38 18.33
N GLY A 90 -8.44 8.54 17.88
CA GLY A 90 -9.81 8.58 18.38
C GLY A 90 -9.90 8.38 19.90
N LEU A 91 -8.95 7.68 20.52
CA LEU A 91 -8.96 7.44 21.96
C LEU A 91 -8.79 8.70 22.81
N TRP A 92 -8.04 9.69 22.31
CA TRP A 92 -7.83 10.94 23.03
C TRP A 92 -8.63 12.12 22.43
N GLY A 93 -8.98 12.06 21.14
CA GLY A 93 -9.71 13.14 20.45
C GLY A 93 -11.20 13.23 20.79
N ILE A 94 -11.86 12.07 21.03
CA ILE A 94 -13.33 12.00 21.23
C ILE A 94 -13.80 12.72 22.52
N GLY A 95 -12.89 12.89 23.49
CA GLY A 95 -13.16 13.59 24.75
C GLY A 95 -13.09 15.12 24.68
N SER A 96 -12.76 15.72 23.54
CA SER A 96 -12.61 17.18 23.43
C SER A 96 -13.96 17.93 23.51
N HIS A 97 -13.92 19.18 24.00
CA HIS A 97 -15.10 20.02 24.16
C HIS A 97 -15.78 20.31 22.80
N ARG A 98 -15.01 20.43 21.72
CA ARG A 98 -15.60 20.47 20.37
C ARG A 98 -16.39 19.21 20.03
N MET A 99 -15.87 18.01 20.32
CA MET A 99 -16.60 16.78 20.04
C MET A 99 -17.90 16.69 20.86
N GLU A 100 -17.88 17.19 22.10
CA GLU A 100 -19.07 17.34 22.96
C GLU A 100 -20.14 18.25 22.40
N SER A 101 -19.72 19.39 21.82
CA SER A 101 -20.66 20.36 21.26
C SER A 101 -21.23 19.95 19.90
N VAL A 102 -20.52 19.12 19.13
CA VAL A 102 -20.91 18.73 17.77
C VAL A 102 -21.62 17.36 17.73
N PHE A 103 -21.24 16.41 18.57
CA PHE A 103 -21.73 15.03 18.52
C PHE A 103 -22.39 14.63 19.83
N SER A 104 -23.49 13.88 19.73
CA SER A 104 -24.17 13.36 20.91
C SER A 104 -23.33 12.31 21.65
N ASP A 105 -23.57 12.17 22.96
CA ASP A 105 -22.84 11.21 23.80
C ASP A 105 -23.02 9.75 23.36
N ASP A 106 -24.21 9.37 22.89
CA ASP A 106 -24.44 8.02 22.32
C ASP A 106 -23.53 7.78 21.11
N LEU A 107 -23.32 8.80 20.27
CA LEU A 107 -22.47 8.71 19.11
C LEU A 107 -21.00 8.54 19.44
N ARG A 108 -20.53 9.37 20.37
CA ARG A 108 -19.15 9.37 20.87
C ARG A 108 -18.85 8.03 21.55
N SER A 109 -19.79 7.51 22.33
CA SER A 109 -19.69 6.20 22.98
C SER A 109 -19.55 5.07 21.95
N ARG A 110 -20.39 5.06 20.91
CA ARG A 110 -20.28 4.09 19.81
C ARG A 110 -18.96 4.22 19.05
N ALA A 111 -18.49 5.45 18.81
CA ALA A 111 -17.22 5.72 18.16
C ALA A 111 -16.04 5.17 18.98
N LEU A 112 -16.03 5.39 20.30
CA LEU A 112 -15.02 4.83 21.21
C LEU A 112 -15.02 3.30 21.20
N ILE A 113 -16.20 2.67 21.29
CA ILE A 113 -16.31 1.20 21.21
C ILE A 113 -15.77 0.69 19.88
N CYS A 114 -16.12 1.34 18.77
CA CYS A 114 -15.60 0.98 17.44
C CYS A 114 -14.09 1.19 17.34
N ALA A 115 -13.54 2.25 17.94
CA ALA A 115 -12.11 2.52 17.97
C ALA A 115 -11.36 1.43 18.73
N PHE A 116 -11.83 1.04 19.93
CA PHE A 116 -11.24 -0.07 20.68
C PHE A 116 -11.32 -1.39 19.91
N ALA A 117 -12.46 -1.69 19.28
CA ALA A 117 -12.61 -2.88 18.45
C ALA A 117 -11.66 -2.87 17.25
N ALA A 118 -11.51 -1.72 16.58
CA ALA A 118 -10.60 -1.56 15.45
C ALA A 118 -9.13 -1.69 15.86
N LEU A 119 -8.75 -1.13 17.01
CA LEU A 119 -7.39 -1.25 17.56
C LEU A 119 -7.09 -2.70 17.95
N ALA A 120 -8.01 -3.37 18.64
CA ALA A 120 -7.87 -4.79 18.98
C ALA A 120 -7.75 -5.66 17.73
N ALA A 121 -8.57 -5.40 16.70
CA ALA A 121 -8.45 -6.08 15.40
C ALA A 121 -7.10 -5.77 14.72
N GLY A 122 -6.64 -4.52 14.74
CA GLY A 122 -5.33 -4.11 14.24
C GLY A 122 -4.18 -4.89 14.89
N ILE A 123 -4.17 -4.98 16.22
CA ILE A 123 -3.19 -5.77 16.98
C ILE A 123 -3.30 -7.26 16.62
N ALA A 124 -4.52 -7.80 16.56
CA ALA A 124 -4.76 -9.19 16.20
C ALA A 124 -4.30 -9.53 14.77
N LEU A 125 -4.32 -8.57 13.84
CA LEU A 125 -3.75 -8.73 12.50
C LEU A 125 -2.23 -8.95 12.54
N PHE A 126 -1.48 -8.22 13.39
CA PHE A 126 -0.04 -8.47 13.59
C PHE A 126 0.23 -9.84 14.18
N ILE A 127 -0.53 -10.23 15.21
CA ILE A 127 -0.40 -11.54 15.85
C ILE A 127 -0.68 -12.64 14.82
N THR A 128 -1.76 -12.50 14.04
CA THR A 128 -2.13 -13.46 12.99
C THR A 128 -1.07 -13.54 11.90
N ALA A 129 -0.53 -12.41 11.46
CA ALA A 129 0.55 -12.37 10.49
C ALA A 129 1.83 -13.02 11.03
N GLY A 130 2.15 -12.80 12.31
CA GLY A 130 3.28 -13.40 13.00
C GLY A 130 3.15 -14.91 13.14
N ALA A 131 2.00 -15.37 13.65
CA ALA A 131 1.68 -16.79 13.85
C ALA A 131 1.58 -17.57 12.52
N GLY A 132 1.18 -16.88 11.44
CA GLY A 132 1.11 -17.47 10.09
C GLY A 132 2.46 -17.62 9.38
N ARG A 133 3.58 -17.16 9.98
CA ARG A 133 4.92 -17.34 9.40
C ARG A 133 5.36 -18.79 9.53
N ARG A 134 5.09 -19.59 8.51
CA ARG A 134 5.68 -20.93 8.34
C ARG A 134 6.78 -20.90 7.27
N PRO A 135 7.88 -21.66 7.45
CA PRO A 135 8.83 -21.89 6.37
C PRO A 135 8.13 -22.52 5.15
N PRO A 136 8.60 -22.28 3.92
CA PRO A 136 8.05 -22.94 2.74
C PRO A 136 8.14 -24.47 2.91
N ALA A 137 7.02 -25.16 2.76
CA ALA A 137 6.91 -26.60 2.95
C ALA A 137 7.47 -27.40 1.74
N GLY A 138 7.75 -26.74 0.61
CA GLY A 138 8.35 -27.37 -0.55
C GLY A 138 8.70 -26.39 -1.68
N SER A 139 9.41 -26.88 -2.69
CA SER A 139 9.87 -26.12 -3.87
C SER A 139 8.74 -25.63 -4.79
N TYR A 140 7.54 -26.21 -4.65
CA TYR A 140 6.34 -25.81 -5.41
C TYR A 140 5.51 -24.73 -4.69
N GLU A 141 5.84 -24.36 -3.44
CA GLU A 141 5.11 -23.32 -2.72
C GLU A 141 5.48 -21.95 -3.28
N GLN A 142 4.46 -21.18 -3.68
CA GLN A 142 4.64 -19.91 -4.36
C GLN A 142 5.17 -18.84 -3.40
N LEU A 143 6.43 -18.45 -3.57
CA LEU A 143 7.07 -17.42 -2.74
C LEU A 143 6.45 -16.04 -2.99
N PRO A 144 6.53 -15.14 -1.99
CA PRO A 144 6.18 -13.74 -2.17
C PRO A 144 6.94 -13.09 -3.34
N THR A 145 6.21 -12.47 -4.26
CA THR A 145 6.79 -11.81 -5.44
C THR A 145 7.33 -10.42 -5.10
N ARG A 146 8.50 -10.06 -5.63
CA ARG A 146 9.05 -8.70 -5.51
C ARG A 146 8.58 -7.82 -6.66
N PRO A 147 8.36 -6.51 -6.44
CA PRO A 147 8.05 -5.59 -7.54
C PRO A 147 9.17 -5.61 -8.60
N GLY A 148 8.79 -5.59 -9.89
CA GLY A 148 9.75 -5.54 -10.99
C GLY A 148 10.53 -4.21 -11.03
N PRO A 149 11.69 -4.13 -11.71
CA PRO A 149 12.56 -2.97 -11.66
C PRO A 149 11.87 -1.63 -11.98
N GLY A 150 11.12 -1.58 -13.08
CA GLY A 150 10.38 -0.38 -13.47
C GLY A 150 9.29 0.01 -12.47
N ALA A 151 8.56 -0.97 -11.92
CA ALA A 151 7.52 -0.74 -10.93
C ALA A 151 8.10 -0.23 -9.61
N SER A 152 9.26 -0.75 -9.20
CA SER A 152 9.99 -0.28 -8.02
C SER A 152 10.46 1.16 -8.16
N VAL A 153 11.05 1.52 -9.31
CA VAL A 153 11.49 2.89 -9.57
C VAL A 153 10.30 3.85 -9.60
N ALA A 154 9.23 3.49 -10.30
CA ALA A 154 8.01 4.29 -10.34
C ALA A 154 7.41 4.49 -8.94
N ALA A 155 7.32 3.42 -8.14
CA ALA A 155 6.80 3.50 -6.77
C ALA A 155 7.70 4.34 -5.85
N PHE A 156 9.02 4.18 -5.93
CA PHE A 156 9.97 5.00 -5.17
C PHE A 156 9.83 6.48 -5.51
N LEU A 157 9.84 6.84 -6.80
CA LEU A 157 9.76 8.23 -7.23
C LEU A 157 8.40 8.84 -6.87
N MET A 158 7.30 8.16 -7.19
CA MET A 158 5.96 8.70 -6.98
C MET A 158 5.58 8.79 -5.51
N LEU A 159 5.80 7.72 -4.72
CA LEU A 159 5.49 7.75 -3.29
C LEU A 159 6.50 8.59 -2.50
N GLY A 160 7.77 8.59 -2.90
CA GLY A 160 8.80 9.43 -2.30
C GLY A 160 8.49 10.92 -2.48
N ALA A 161 8.16 11.33 -3.71
CA ALA A 161 7.77 12.70 -4.01
C ALA A 161 6.43 13.08 -3.37
N ALA A 162 5.42 12.21 -3.37
CA ALA A 162 4.15 12.45 -2.67
C ALA A 162 4.37 12.63 -1.15
N GLY A 163 5.15 11.76 -0.53
CA GLY A 163 5.52 11.90 0.88
C GLY A 163 6.25 13.21 1.17
N ALA A 164 7.17 13.62 0.30
CA ALA A 164 7.87 14.90 0.43
C ALA A 164 6.94 16.12 0.29
N VAL A 165 5.98 16.08 -0.65
CA VAL A 165 4.97 17.13 -0.83
C VAL A 165 4.09 17.25 0.41
N LEU A 166 3.60 16.13 0.95
CA LEU A 166 2.79 16.13 2.18
C LEU A 166 3.58 16.71 3.36
N ILE A 167 4.86 16.35 3.52
CA ILE A 167 5.71 16.91 4.58
C ILE A 167 5.96 18.40 4.38
N ALA A 168 6.17 18.85 3.14
CA ALA A 168 6.36 20.27 2.85
C ALA A 168 5.12 21.09 3.24
N TRP A 169 3.93 20.55 2.99
CA TRP A 169 2.67 21.16 3.45
C TRP A 169 2.54 21.17 4.97
N GLU A 170 2.90 20.11 5.67
CA GLU A 170 2.89 20.10 7.15
C GLU A 170 3.87 21.12 7.75
N ILE A 171 5.10 21.22 7.21
CA ILE A 171 6.06 22.25 7.63
C ILE A 171 5.49 23.64 7.36
N ARG A 172 4.84 23.84 6.21
CA ARG A 172 4.17 25.10 5.88
C ARG A 172 3.07 25.44 6.89
N GLN A 173 2.23 24.46 7.27
CA GLN A 173 1.18 24.65 8.27
C GLN A 173 1.76 25.05 9.63
N MET A 174 2.84 24.38 10.06
CA MET A 174 3.55 24.70 11.30
C MET A 174 4.02 26.14 11.35
N VAL A 175 4.62 26.62 10.26
CA VAL A 175 5.17 27.98 10.16
C VAL A 175 4.05 29.01 10.03
N ARG A 176 2.95 28.68 9.35
CA ARG A 176 1.87 29.62 9.06
C ARG A 176 0.91 29.80 10.24
N TYR A 177 0.65 28.74 11.00
CA TYR A 177 -0.34 28.72 12.09
C TYR A 177 0.22 28.04 13.36
N PRO A 178 1.32 28.55 13.93
CA PRO A 178 1.99 27.90 15.06
C PRO A 178 1.09 27.73 16.29
N GLU A 179 0.11 28.62 16.49
CA GLU A 179 -0.84 28.59 17.59
C GLU A 179 -1.96 27.54 17.45
N ILE A 180 -2.21 27.04 16.23
CA ILE A 180 -3.22 26.00 15.97
C ILE A 180 -2.55 24.63 15.75
N TYR A 181 -1.27 24.63 15.36
CA TYR A 181 -0.55 23.42 14.97
C TYR A 181 -0.54 22.28 16.01
N PRO A 182 -0.46 22.52 17.34
CA PRO A 182 -0.59 21.44 18.31
C PRO A 182 -1.96 20.74 18.25
N GLU A 183 -3.03 21.51 18.12
CA GLU A 183 -4.40 20.99 17.98
C GLU A 183 -4.62 20.30 16.63
N TRP A 184 -3.88 20.71 15.59
CA TRP A 184 -3.89 20.05 14.28
C TRP A 184 -3.39 18.61 14.32
N TYR A 185 -2.41 18.33 15.20
CA TYR A 185 -1.81 17.01 15.36
C TYR A 185 -2.48 16.12 16.42
N VAL A 186 -2.82 16.70 17.56
CA VAL A 186 -3.38 15.94 18.69
C VAL A 186 -4.90 15.96 18.67
N GLY A 187 -5.51 16.82 17.86
CA GLY A 187 -6.92 17.15 17.97
C GLY A 187 -7.13 18.29 18.97
N GLY A 188 -8.20 19.06 18.77
CA GLY A 188 -8.50 20.19 19.64
C GLY A 188 -9.74 20.96 19.19
N ASP A 189 -10.06 21.99 19.95
CA ASP A 189 -11.32 22.73 19.82
C ASP A 189 -11.37 23.66 18.62
N ARG A 190 -10.25 23.85 17.90
CA ARG A 190 -10.17 24.74 16.73
C ARG A 190 -10.16 23.99 15.41
N VAL A 191 -9.93 22.67 15.40
CA VAL A 191 -9.71 21.88 14.18
C VAL A 191 -10.89 20.95 13.87
N PRO A 192 -11.65 21.18 12.78
CA PRO A 192 -12.84 20.38 12.48
C PRO A 192 -12.42 19.04 11.86
N HIS A 193 -13.00 17.95 12.35
CA HIS A 193 -12.83 16.61 11.82
C HIS A 193 -14.02 15.73 12.25
N GLY A 194 -14.25 14.62 11.55
CA GLY A 194 -15.27 13.65 11.92
C GLY A 194 -14.92 12.91 13.21
N VAL A 195 -15.93 12.38 13.90
CA VAL A 195 -15.76 11.72 15.22
C VAL A 195 -14.88 10.46 15.17
N ILE A 196 -14.78 9.80 14.01
CA ILE A 196 -13.89 8.64 13.82
C ILE A 196 -12.63 8.97 13.00
N ASP A 197 -12.48 10.20 12.54
CA ASP A 197 -11.32 10.65 11.79
C ASP A 197 -10.13 10.88 12.71
N PRO A 198 -8.90 10.63 12.24
CA PRO A 198 -7.73 11.11 12.94
C PRO A 198 -7.68 12.64 12.86
N PRO A 199 -7.02 13.32 13.82
CA PRO A 199 -6.64 14.71 13.66
C PRO A 199 -5.94 14.92 12.31
N PRO A 200 -6.27 15.98 11.56
CA PRO A 200 -5.78 16.14 10.18
C PRO A 200 -4.26 16.05 10.04
N GLY A 201 -3.49 16.73 10.91
CA GLY A 201 -2.02 16.69 10.86
C GLY A 201 -1.44 15.33 11.15
N TRP A 202 -2.05 14.59 12.08
CA TRP A 202 -1.68 13.20 12.34
C TRP A 202 -1.95 12.32 11.12
N GLY A 203 -3.14 12.45 10.51
CA GLY A 203 -3.51 11.71 9.30
C GLY A 203 -2.55 11.96 8.14
N THR A 204 -2.24 13.23 7.87
CA THR A 204 -1.28 13.64 6.83
C THR A 204 0.11 13.10 7.12
N ALA A 205 0.61 13.26 8.35
CA ALA A 205 1.94 12.78 8.73
C ALA A 205 2.06 11.26 8.65
N ALA A 206 1.03 10.51 9.07
CA ALA A 206 0.98 9.06 8.97
C ALA A 206 0.99 8.60 7.50
N LEU A 207 0.21 9.27 6.64
CA LEU A 207 0.20 8.99 5.20
C LEU A 207 1.55 9.32 4.56
N ALA A 208 2.15 10.46 4.90
CA ALA A 208 3.45 10.85 4.39
C ALA A 208 4.54 9.84 4.79
N LEU A 209 4.56 9.42 6.05
CA LEU A 209 5.48 8.39 6.55
C LEU A 209 5.26 7.06 5.82
N LEU A 210 4.01 6.65 5.63
CA LEU A 210 3.65 5.45 4.89
C LEU A 210 4.14 5.50 3.43
N CYS A 211 3.94 6.63 2.74
CA CYS A 211 4.43 6.86 1.39
C CYS A 211 5.97 6.77 1.33
N LEU A 212 6.68 7.43 2.26
CA LEU A 212 8.14 7.39 2.30
C LEU A 212 8.68 5.99 2.58
N VAL A 213 8.13 5.29 3.58
CA VAL A 213 8.53 3.91 3.92
C VAL A 213 8.26 3.00 2.73
N ALA A 214 7.08 3.07 2.11
CA ALA A 214 6.75 2.27 0.94
C ALA A 214 7.67 2.57 -0.25
N GLY A 215 7.99 3.84 -0.50
CA GLY A 215 8.90 4.28 -1.55
C GLY A 215 10.32 3.76 -1.32
N VAL A 216 10.88 3.95 -0.13
CA VAL A 216 12.21 3.45 0.24
C VAL A 216 12.26 1.92 0.19
N SER A 217 11.23 1.23 0.66
CA SER A 217 11.13 -0.22 0.53
C SER A 217 11.08 -0.67 -0.94
N ALA A 218 10.44 0.10 -1.82
CA ALA A 218 10.41 -0.18 -3.25
C ALA A 218 11.79 -0.02 -3.91
N LEU A 219 12.57 0.98 -3.49
CA LEU A 219 13.95 1.19 -3.94
C LEU A 219 14.84 -0.01 -3.62
N PHE A 220 14.65 -0.63 -2.46
CA PHE A 220 15.37 -1.84 -2.05
C PHE A 220 14.74 -3.15 -2.53
N HIS A 221 13.74 -3.09 -3.42
CA HIS A 221 12.99 -4.26 -3.92
C HIS A 221 12.45 -5.16 -2.80
N ALA A 222 12.04 -4.58 -1.67
CA ALA A 222 11.57 -5.33 -0.53
C ALA A 222 10.23 -6.02 -0.84
N VAL A 223 10.06 -7.25 -0.34
CA VAL A 223 8.83 -8.04 -0.51
C VAL A 223 7.58 -7.29 -0.02
N HIS A 224 7.71 -6.51 1.05
CA HIS A 224 6.62 -5.73 1.63
C HIS A 224 6.37 -4.40 0.90
N ALA A 225 7.22 -3.99 -0.04
CA ALA A 225 7.03 -2.73 -0.77
C ALA A 225 5.71 -2.69 -1.55
N ARG A 226 5.29 -3.83 -2.11
CA ARG A 226 4.04 -3.93 -2.87
C ARG A 226 2.79 -3.70 -2.02
N PRO A 227 2.53 -4.46 -0.93
CA PRO A 227 1.34 -4.23 -0.12
C PRO A 227 1.35 -2.85 0.54
N PHE A 228 2.49 -2.38 1.05
CA PHE A 228 2.57 -1.03 1.63
C PHE A 228 2.36 0.06 0.58
N GLY A 229 2.93 -0.06 -0.61
CA GLY A 229 2.74 0.90 -1.71
C GLY A 229 1.31 0.95 -2.25
N LEU A 230 0.64 -0.21 -2.36
CA LEU A 230 -0.77 -0.26 -2.75
C LEU A 230 -1.69 0.37 -1.69
N VAL A 231 -1.42 0.14 -0.40
CA VAL A 231 -2.16 0.78 0.69
C VAL A 231 -1.91 2.29 0.69
N ALA A 232 -0.65 2.72 0.58
CA ALA A 232 -0.29 4.14 0.51
C ALA A 232 -1.02 4.86 -0.63
N ALA A 233 -0.96 4.29 -1.84
CA ALA A 233 -1.62 4.86 -3.01
C ALA A 233 -3.15 4.86 -2.89
N ALA A 234 -3.75 3.82 -2.30
CA ALA A 234 -5.19 3.77 -2.06
C ALA A 234 -5.66 4.87 -1.09
N LEU A 235 -4.86 5.19 -0.07
CA LEU A 235 -5.17 6.24 0.91
C LEU A 235 -4.87 7.65 0.39
N LEU A 236 -3.92 7.78 -0.54
CA LEU A 236 -3.60 9.04 -1.21
C LEU A 236 -4.68 9.45 -2.22
N LEU A 237 -5.32 8.46 -2.87
CA LEU A 237 -6.26 8.65 -3.96
C LEU A 237 -7.44 9.60 -3.63
N PRO A 238 -8.15 9.48 -2.49
CA PRO A 238 -9.30 10.35 -2.22
C PRO A 238 -8.94 11.83 -2.14
N GLY A 239 -7.76 12.16 -1.57
CA GLY A 239 -7.28 13.54 -1.48
C GLY A 239 -7.10 14.17 -2.86
N GLY A 240 -6.41 13.46 -3.77
CA GLY A 240 -6.23 13.90 -5.15
C GLY A 240 -7.54 14.00 -5.93
N VAL A 241 -8.43 13.00 -5.80
CA VAL A 241 -9.74 13.01 -6.48
C VAL A 241 -10.59 14.20 -6.03
N LEU A 242 -10.69 14.46 -4.73
CA LEU A 242 -11.48 15.56 -4.19
C LEU A 242 -10.85 16.92 -4.46
N GLY A 243 -9.52 17.00 -4.47
CA GLY A 243 -8.80 18.18 -4.91
C GLY A 243 -9.09 18.51 -6.37
N VAL A 244 -9.07 17.53 -7.27
CA VAL A 244 -9.45 17.71 -8.68
C VAL A 244 -10.93 18.04 -8.85
N ALA A 245 -11.82 17.41 -8.09
CA ALA A 245 -13.23 17.77 -8.07
C ALA A 245 -13.44 19.25 -7.69
N ARG A 246 -12.66 19.75 -6.73
CA ARG A 246 -12.64 21.16 -6.33
C ARG A 246 -12.07 22.07 -7.42
N VAL A 247 -11.00 21.65 -8.09
CA VAL A 247 -10.41 22.38 -9.23
C VAL A 247 -11.44 22.60 -10.32
N VAL A 248 -12.18 21.55 -10.67
CA VAL A 248 -13.22 21.59 -11.70
C VAL A 248 -14.43 22.40 -11.24
N HIS A 249 -14.87 22.21 -10.00
CA HIS A 249 -16.08 22.87 -9.49
C HIS A 249 -15.95 24.40 -9.40
N TYR A 250 -14.74 24.90 -9.09
CA TYR A 250 -14.48 26.33 -8.95
C TYR A 250 -13.74 26.95 -10.15
N ASP A 251 -13.67 26.24 -11.28
CA ASP A 251 -12.99 26.70 -12.51
C ASP A 251 -11.58 27.28 -12.23
N LEU A 252 -10.83 26.61 -11.34
CA LEU A 252 -9.56 27.13 -10.82
C LEU A 252 -8.44 27.13 -11.85
N LEU A 253 -8.54 26.31 -12.90
CA LEU A 253 -7.58 26.28 -14.00
C LEU A 253 -7.71 27.50 -14.92
N ASP A 254 -8.94 27.98 -15.17
CA ASP A 254 -9.20 29.13 -16.02
C ASP A 254 -8.61 30.41 -15.42
N HIS A 255 -8.56 30.46 -14.09
CA HIS A 255 -8.06 31.59 -13.33
C HIS A 255 -6.64 31.36 -12.76
N PHE A 256 -5.96 30.28 -13.15
CA PHE A 256 -4.73 29.81 -12.48
C PHE A 256 -3.67 30.90 -12.32
N GLY A 257 -3.43 31.70 -13.37
CA GLY A 257 -2.45 32.78 -13.37
C GLY A 257 -2.78 33.95 -12.43
N SER A 258 -4.04 34.07 -12.01
CA SER A 258 -4.52 35.11 -11.09
C SER A 258 -4.55 34.66 -9.62
N LEU A 259 -4.42 33.36 -9.36
CA LEU A 259 -4.42 32.80 -8.02
C LEU A 259 -3.12 33.13 -7.28
N SER A 260 -3.18 33.13 -5.95
CA SER A 260 -1.96 33.23 -5.13
C SER A 260 -1.05 32.03 -5.39
N THR A 261 0.27 32.21 -5.26
CA THR A 261 1.25 31.14 -5.46
C THR A 261 0.99 29.93 -4.57
N GLU A 262 0.53 30.14 -3.33
CA GLU A 262 0.15 29.07 -2.42
C GLU A 262 -1.04 28.25 -2.96
N THR A 263 -2.04 28.91 -3.53
CA THR A 263 -3.18 28.23 -4.17
C THR A 263 -2.73 27.48 -5.42
N GLN A 264 -1.89 28.08 -6.26
CA GLN A 264 -1.33 27.40 -7.44
C GLN A 264 -0.59 26.11 -7.05
N LEU A 265 0.28 26.18 -6.05
CA LEU A 265 0.99 25.00 -5.53
C LEU A 265 0.02 23.96 -4.97
N THR A 266 -1.02 24.38 -4.25
CA THR A 266 -2.03 23.47 -3.71
C THR A 266 -2.74 22.69 -4.82
N LEU A 267 -3.14 23.38 -5.90
CA LEU A 267 -3.78 22.75 -7.06
C LEU A 267 -2.85 21.74 -7.75
N LEU A 268 -1.59 22.13 -7.95
CA LEU A 268 -0.59 21.25 -8.55
C LEU A 268 -0.32 20.04 -7.66
N SER A 269 -0.29 20.20 -6.34
CA SER A 269 -0.16 19.09 -5.39
C SER A 269 -1.31 18.11 -5.51
N TRP A 270 -2.57 18.55 -5.56
CA TRP A 270 -3.71 17.64 -5.72
C TRP A 270 -3.67 16.84 -7.03
N ILE A 271 -3.33 17.50 -8.14
CA ILE A 271 -3.19 16.84 -9.45
C ILE A 271 -2.03 15.83 -9.39
N PHE A 272 -0.89 16.23 -8.82
CA PHE A 272 0.27 15.39 -8.68
C PHE A 272 0.00 14.16 -7.81
N GLU A 273 -0.64 14.33 -6.65
CA GLU A 273 -1.01 13.24 -5.74
C GLU A 273 -1.97 12.25 -6.38
N LEU A 274 -2.96 12.73 -7.15
CA LEU A 274 -3.85 11.87 -7.94
C LEU A 274 -3.06 11.04 -8.95
N LEU A 275 -2.19 11.68 -9.73
CA LEU A 275 -1.37 10.99 -10.73
C LEU A 275 -0.41 10.00 -10.08
N ALA A 276 0.25 10.38 -8.98
CA ALA A 276 1.14 9.52 -8.22
C ALA A 276 0.40 8.28 -7.71
N ALA A 277 -0.78 8.46 -7.10
CA ALA A 277 -1.61 7.36 -6.63
C ALA A 277 -1.98 6.40 -7.78
N LEU A 278 -2.46 6.93 -8.91
CA LEU A 278 -2.83 6.11 -10.07
C LEU A 278 -1.64 5.36 -10.66
N VAL A 279 -0.49 6.04 -10.86
CA VAL A 279 0.73 5.41 -11.37
C VAL A 279 1.19 4.29 -10.46
N VAL A 280 1.18 4.48 -9.14
CA VAL A 280 1.59 3.46 -8.18
C VAL A 280 0.62 2.27 -8.18
N LEU A 281 -0.70 2.53 -8.18
CA LEU A 281 -1.70 1.48 -8.27
C LEU A 281 -1.51 0.64 -9.54
N ILE A 282 -1.30 1.28 -10.69
CA ILE A 282 -1.09 0.59 -11.97
C ILE A 282 0.24 -0.17 -11.97
N ALA A 283 1.33 0.45 -11.50
CA ALA A 283 2.66 -0.15 -11.51
C ALA A 283 2.77 -1.36 -10.56
N LEU A 284 2.09 -1.30 -9.41
CA LEU A 284 2.13 -2.36 -8.39
C LEU A 284 0.97 -3.36 -8.48
N ALA A 285 -0.03 -3.12 -9.34
CA ALA A 285 -1.14 -4.05 -9.56
C ALA A 285 -0.69 -5.41 -10.13
N PRO A 286 0.19 -5.50 -11.14
CA PRO A 286 0.71 -6.77 -11.63
C PRO A 286 1.46 -7.55 -10.55
N ARG A 287 1.36 -8.88 -10.58
CA ARG A 287 2.24 -9.73 -9.77
C ARG A 287 3.66 -9.56 -10.28
N GLY A 288 4.58 -9.22 -9.38
CA GLY A 288 5.99 -9.10 -9.72
C GLY A 288 6.63 -10.45 -10.01
N PHE A 289 7.92 -10.46 -10.34
CA PHE A 289 8.65 -11.69 -10.61
C PHE A 289 8.70 -12.55 -9.35
N ALA A 290 8.39 -13.84 -9.49
CA ALA A 290 8.70 -14.80 -8.44
C ALA A 290 10.21 -14.89 -8.31
N ASP A 291 10.74 -14.93 -7.09
CA ASP A 291 12.12 -15.36 -6.86
C ASP A 291 12.19 -16.82 -7.31
N VAL A 292 12.54 -17.04 -8.58
CA VAL A 292 12.97 -18.35 -9.05
C VAL A 292 14.30 -18.59 -8.32
N PRO A 293 14.42 -19.64 -7.50
CA PRO A 293 15.74 -20.03 -7.02
C PRO A 293 16.59 -20.20 -8.27
N GLY A 294 17.64 -19.39 -8.43
CA GLY A 294 18.65 -19.71 -9.44
C GLY A 294 19.11 -21.16 -9.23
N PRO A 295 19.72 -21.80 -10.23
CA PRO A 295 20.24 -23.16 -10.09
C PRO A 295 21.18 -23.34 -8.89
N TYR A 296 21.67 -22.23 -8.34
CA TYR A 296 22.54 -22.13 -7.18
C TYR A 296 21.72 -21.61 -6.00
N GLY A 297 21.49 -22.48 -5.01
CA GLY A 297 20.78 -22.16 -3.78
C GLY A 297 21.51 -21.12 -2.90
N PRO A 298 20.88 -20.66 -1.81
CA PRO A 298 21.47 -19.67 -0.91
C PRO A 298 22.73 -20.24 -0.27
N GLY A 299 23.90 -19.78 -0.69
CA GLY A 299 25.21 -20.24 -0.21
C GLY A 299 26.25 -20.49 -1.30
N GLN A 300 25.84 -20.57 -2.57
CA GLN A 300 26.78 -20.65 -3.69
C GLN A 300 26.98 -19.26 -4.29
N GLY A 301 27.93 -18.51 -3.73
CA GLY A 301 28.48 -17.34 -4.40
C GLY A 301 29.09 -17.72 -5.77
N PRO A 302 29.44 -16.75 -6.62
CA PRO A 302 30.19 -16.98 -7.85
C PRO A 302 31.66 -17.34 -7.50
N GLY A 303 31.83 -18.43 -6.79
CA GLY A 303 33.11 -19.02 -6.43
C GLY A 303 33.33 -20.22 -7.32
N TYR A 304 34.45 -20.18 -8.05
CA TYR A 304 35.16 -21.32 -8.63
C TYR A 304 34.54 -22.67 -8.21
N GLY A 305 33.88 -23.32 -9.16
CA GLY A 305 33.42 -24.69 -8.98
C GLY A 305 34.60 -25.57 -8.54
N PRO A 306 34.37 -26.59 -7.69
CA PRO A 306 35.39 -27.57 -7.37
C PRO A 306 35.92 -28.16 -8.68
N PRO A 307 37.24 -28.39 -8.83
CA PRO A 307 37.77 -29.03 -10.02
C PRO A 307 37.03 -30.36 -10.20
N GLY A 308 36.32 -30.47 -11.32
CA GLY A 308 35.62 -31.69 -11.69
C GLY A 308 36.60 -32.84 -11.61
N HIS A 309 36.21 -33.91 -10.92
CA HIS A 309 36.91 -35.18 -11.01
C HIS A 309 36.80 -35.65 -12.46
N HIS A 310 37.83 -35.33 -13.25
CA HIS A 310 38.07 -35.95 -14.54
C HIS A 310 38.36 -37.44 -14.28
N PRO A 311 37.67 -38.38 -14.93
CA PRO A 311 38.07 -39.78 -14.91
C PRO A 311 39.52 -39.89 -15.39
N THR A 312 40.36 -40.56 -14.62
CA THR A 312 41.74 -40.88 -14.98
C THR A 312 41.77 -41.59 -16.34
N PRO A 313 42.53 -41.10 -17.34
CA PRO A 313 42.66 -41.79 -18.62
C PRO A 313 43.41 -43.11 -18.44
N TYR A 314 42.92 -44.17 -19.08
CA TYR A 314 43.66 -45.42 -19.20
C TYR A 314 45.02 -45.18 -19.87
N PRO A 315 46.09 -45.88 -19.45
CA PRO A 315 47.42 -45.72 -20.03
C PRO A 315 47.40 -46.20 -21.49
N GLY A 316 47.49 -45.27 -22.44
CA GLY A 316 47.54 -45.57 -23.87
C GLY A 316 47.05 -44.48 -24.82
N GLN A 317 46.42 -43.40 -24.34
CA GLN A 317 45.96 -42.31 -25.21
C GLN A 317 46.86 -41.08 -25.10
N GLN A 318 47.46 -40.70 -26.24
CA GLN A 318 48.18 -39.44 -26.39
C GLN A 318 47.22 -38.24 -26.29
N PRO A 319 47.62 -37.13 -25.64
CA PRO A 319 46.78 -35.96 -25.53
C PRO A 319 46.65 -35.24 -26.90
N PRO A 320 45.46 -34.76 -27.30
CA PRO A 320 45.31 -33.99 -28.52
C PRO A 320 45.95 -32.60 -28.35
N ALA A 321 46.59 -32.13 -29.42
CA ALA A 321 47.30 -30.86 -29.45
C ALA A 321 46.34 -29.64 -29.37
N PRO A 322 46.80 -28.49 -28.84
CA PRO A 322 45.97 -27.30 -28.71
C PRO A 322 45.74 -26.64 -30.08
N GLY A 323 44.53 -26.79 -30.63
CA GLY A 323 44.12 -26.18 -31.90
C GLY A 323 43.16 -25.01 -31.69
N TYR A 324 43.53 -23.83 -32.21
CA TYR A 324 42.64 -22.69 -32.43
C TYR A 324 41.74 -22.94 -33.65
N GLY A 325 40.41 -22.69 -33.56
CA GLY A 325 39.55 -22.58 -34.75
C GLY A 325 38.03 -22.69 -34.53
N TYR A 326 37.34 -21.55 -34.64
CA TYR A 326 35.99 -21.21 -35.18
C TYR A 326 34.76 -22.19 -35.09
N PRO A 327 33.51 -21.64 -35.11
CA PRO A 327 32.29 -22.33 -34.67
C PRO A 327 31.69 -23.20 -35.78
N GLN A 328 31.35 -24.45 -35.44
CA GLN A 328 30.67 -25.37 -36.36
C GLN A 328 29.16 -25.32 -36.18
N GLY A 329 28.49 -24.88 -37.25
CA GLY A 329 27.05 -24.93 -37.46
C GLY A 329 26.50 -26.35 -37.59
N GLY A 330 25.17 -26.43 -37.45
CA GLY A 330 24.38 -27.66 -37.33
C GLY A 330 24.58 -28.69 -38.43
N GLY A 331 24.71 -29.95 -37.99
CA GLY A 331 24.72 -31.14 -38.83
C GLY A 331 23.48 -31.99 -38.58
N PHE A 332 22.74 -32.24 -39.66
CA PHE A 332 21.79 -33.36 -39.80
C PHE A 332 22.56 -34.68 -39.67
N GLY A 333 22.29 -35.46 -38.63
CA GLY A 333 22.79 -36.83 -38.47
C GLY A 333 21.77 -37.87 -38.95
N PRO A 334 22.22 -39.06 -39.40
CA PRO A 334 21.35 -40.12 -39.94
C PRO A 334 20.48 -40.77 -38.84
N PRO A 335 19.31 -41.34 -39.20
CA PRO A 335 18.38 -41.91 -38.22
C PRO A 335 18.94 -43.18 -37.55
N PRO A 336 18.57 -43.46 -36.29
CA PRO A 336 19.07 -44.62 -35.55
C PRO A 336 18.54 -45.95 -36.13
N PRO A 337 19.33 -47.05 -36.03
CA PRO A 337 18.96 -48.36 -36.54
C PRO A 337 17.81 -49.02 -35.77
N PRO A 338 17.04 -49.96 -36.39
CA PRO A 338 15.87 -50.55 -35.77
C PRO A 338 16.20 -51.49 -34.61
N SER A 339 15.38 -51.42 -33.56
CA SER A 339 15.42 -52.31 -32.40
C SER A 339 15.08 -53.76 -32.76
N GLN A 340 15.85 -54.70 -32.24
CA GLN A 340 15.63 -56.14 -32.37
C GLN A 340 14.34 -56.57 -31.62
N PRO A 341 13.56 -57.54 -32.15
CA PRO A 341 12.41 -58.10 -31.45
C PRO A 341 12.82 -59.08 -30.33
N PRO A 342 11.99 -59.24 -29.28
CA PRO A 342 12.32 -60.07 -28.12
C PRO A 342 12.31 -61.58 -28.43
N PRO A 343 13.13 -62.40 -27.74
CA PRO A 343 13.18 -63.84 -27.96
C PRO A 343 12.02 -64.56 -27.26
N GLY A 344 11.35 -65.45 -27.99
CA GLY A 344 10.43 -66.42 -27.42
C GLY A 344 9.96 -67.42 -28.47
N TRP A 345 10.65 -68.58 -28.54
CA TRP A 345 10.17 -69.94 -28.83
C TRP A 345 11.26 -70.91 -28.36
#